data_AF-A0A7C9BV53-F1
#
_entry.id   AF-A0A7C9BV53-F1
#
_cell.length_a   1.000
_cell.length_b   1.000
_cell.length_c   1.000
_cell.angle_alpha   90.00
_cell.angle_beta   90.00
_cell.angle_gamma   90.00
#
_symmetry.space_group_name_H-M   'P 1'
#
loop_
_entity.id
_entity.type
_entity.pdbx_description
1 polymer ?
#
loop_
_entity_poly.entity_id
_entity_poly.type
_entity_poly.pdbx_seq_one_letter_code
_entity_poly.pdbx_strand_id
1 'polypeptide(L)'
;MREDIEKYLAATSEATAKAVATGTGLPHLDVTKELNRMLGEAIVEREKRAGGGNEYVYWLARAAQPATPALVSIGLVEKSLDPNAGVIDVARIIADLRAEVERLTVERDAAQQRADTWRANTAALEARIDELTLGPVGARAPLFVTIGRYCKPRRHASLEKAQRRGSALVRSEKESEVLVLEPVGRIVRGTQWMPR
;
A
#
# COMPACT_ATOMS: atom_id res chain seq x y z
N MET A 1 -38.82 -3.93 -2.12
CA MET A 1 -37.80 -3.43 -3.07
C MET A 1 -36.42 -4.01 -2.77
N ARG A 2 -35.82 -3.74 -1.61
CA ARG A 2 -34.53 -4.36 -1.22
C ARG A 2 -34.60 -5.90 -1.23
N GLU A 3 -35.60 -6.47 -0.57
CA GLU A 3 -35.83 -7.91 -0.51
C GLU A 3 -36.03 -8.54 -1.90
N ASP A 4 -36.69 -7.83 -2.82
CA ASP A 4 -36.91 -8.30 -4.20
C ASP A 4 -35.59 -8.36 -4.99
N ILE A 5 -34.71 -7.37 -4.79
CA ILE A 5 -33.37 -7.32 -5.38
C ILE A 5 -32.49 -8.44 -4.80
N GLU A 6 -32.50 -8.63 -3.48
CA GLU A 6 -31.74 -9.71 -2.83
C GLU A 6 -32.19 -11.09 -3.32
N LYS A 7 -33.50 -11.33 -3.38
CA LYS A 7 -34.07 -12.59 -3.88
C LYS A 7 -33.69 -12.83 -5.34
N TYR A 8 -33.70 -11.79 -6.17
CA TYR A 8 -33.31 -11.89 -7.58
C TYR A 8 -31.82 -12.19 -7.76
N LEU A 9 -30.95 -11.53 -6.98
CA LEU A 9 -29.49 -11.77 -7.01
C LEU A 9 -29.13 -13.14 -6.42
N ALA A 10 -29.83 -13.59 -5.38
CA ALA A 10 -29.66 -14.95 -4.84
C ALA A 10 -30.02 -16.03 -5.86
N ALA A 11 -31.04 -15.80 -6.69
CA ALA A 11 -31.45 -16.74 -7.73
C ALA A 11 -30.54 -16.72 -8.97
N THR A 12 -30.01 -15.55 -9.33
CA THR A 12 -29.23 -15.36 -10.59
C THR A 12 -27.71 -15.41 -10.37
N SER A 13 -27.25 -15.42 -9.11
CA SER A 13 -25.86 -15.26 -8.66
C SER A 13 -25.28 -13.86 -8.91
N GLU A 14 -25.38 -13.33 -10.13
CA GLU A 14 -24.91 -12.00 -10.48
C GLU A 14 -25.80 -11.35 -11.55
N ALA A 15 -25.99 -10.04 -11.52
CA ALA A 15 -26.80 -9.34 -12.50
C ALA A 15 -26.42 -7.86 -12.64
N THR A 16 -26.70 -7.25 -13.79
CA THR A 16 -26.60 -5.79 -13.96
C THR A 16 -27.84 -5.10 -13.44
N ALA A 17 -27.75 -3.80 -13.11
CA ALA A 17 -28.91 -3.01 -12.66
C ALA A 17 -30.07 -3.01 -13.68
N LYS A 18 -29.77 -3.16 -14.98
CA LYS A 18 -30.79 -3.30 -16.04
C LYS A 18 -31.48 -4.66 -15.97
N ALA A 19 -30.72 -5.73 -15.79
CA ALA A 19 -31.25 -7.08 -15.65
C ALA A 19 -32.11 -7.22 -14.39
N VAL A 20 -31.66 -6.67 -13.26
CA VAL A 20 -32.43 -6.65 -12.00
C VAL A 20 -33.75 -5.88 -12.17
N ALA A 21 -33.72 -4.69 -12.75
CA ALA A 21 -34.93 -3.89 -13.00
C ALA A 21 -35.92 -4.64 -13.90
N THR A 22 -35.43 -5.31 -14.95
CA THR A 22 -36.26 -6.09 -15.86
C THR A 22 -36.86 -7.31 -15.16
N GLY A 23 -36.07 -8.04 -14.37
CA GLY A 23 -36.50 -9.28 -13.71
C GLY A 23 -37.38 -9.07 -12.47
N THR A 24 -37.31 -7.89 -11.84
CA THR A 24 -38.15 -7.53 -10.68
C THR A 24 -39.34 -6.66 -11.06
N GLY A 25 -39.39 -6.12 -12.29
CA GLY A 25 -40.41 -5.18 -12.73
C GLY A 25 -40.31 -3.78 -12.08
N LEU A 26 -39.21 -3.49 -11.39
CA LEU A 26 -38.99 -2.24 -10.67
C LEU A 26 -38.39 -1.16 -11.59
N PRO A 27 -38.63 0.15 -11.31
CA PRO A 27 -38.00 1.23 -12.07
C PRO A 27 -36.48 1.19 -11.99
N HIS A 28 -35.80 1.24 -13.14
CA HIS A 28 -34.34 1.10 -13.23
C HIS A 28 -33.55 2.13 -12.40
N LEU A 29 -34.03 3.39 -12.34
CA LEU A 29 -33.40 4.43 -11.53
C LEU A 29 -33.46 4.12 -10.04
N ASP A 30 -34.58 3.57 -9.57
CA ASP A 30 -34.75 3.23 -8.16
C ASP A 30 -33.87 2.02 -7.83
N VAL A 31 -33.85 0.99 -8.67
CA VAL A 31 -32.95 -0.17 -8.54
C VAL A 31 -31.49 0.27 -8.45
N THR A 32 -31.07 1.23 -9.27
CA THR A 32 -29.70 1.76 -9.26
C THR A 32 -29.38 2.50 -7.95
N LYS A 33 -30.31 3.30 -7.43
CA LYS A 33 -30.14 3.99 -6.14
C LYS A 33 -30.06 3.01 -4.99
N GLU A 34 -30.91 1.99 -4.97
CA GLU A 34 -30.92 0.98 -3.92
C GLU A 34 -29.68 0.09 -3.98
N LEU A 35 -29.21 -0.32 -5.17
CA LEU A 35 -27.94 -1.06 -5.30
C LEU A 35 -26.73 -0.26 -4.81
N ASN A 36 -26.69 1.06 -5.04
CA ASN A 36 -25.62 1.91 -4.49
C ASN A 36 -25.71 2.07 -2.97
N ARG A 37 -26.94 2.10 -2.41
CA ARG A 37 -27.16 2.08 -0.96
C ARG A 37 -26.71 0.75 -0.34
N MET A 38 -27.12 -0.37 -0.92
CA MET A 38 -26.74 -1.73 -0.50
C MET A 38 -25.22 -1.95 -0.62
N LEU A 39 -24.56 -1.35 -1.62
CA LEU A 39 -23.10 -1.36 -1.73
C LEU A 39 -22.44 -0.60 -0.56
N GLY A 40 -23.00 0.55 -0.16
CA GLY A 40 -22.54 1.31 1.01
C GLY A 40 -22.77 0.58 2.34
N GLU A 41 -23.80 -0.27 2.40
CA GLU A 41 -24.11 -1.14 3.55
C GLU A 41 -23.38 -2.49 3.50
N ALA A 42 -22.51 -2.72 2.52
CA ALA A 42 -21.77 -3.97 2.29
C ALA A 42 -22.67 -5.23 2.11
N ILE A 43 -23.90 -5.05 1.61
CA ILE A 43 -24.85 -6.14 1.31
C ILE A 43 -24.58 -6.72 -0.07
N VAL A 44 -24.17 -5.88 -1.03
CA VAL A 44 -23.81 -6.27 -2.39
C VAL A 44 -22.41 -5.81 -2.74
N GLU A 45 -21.74 -6.58 -3.58
CA GLU A 45 -20.48 -6.23 -4.21
C GLU A 45 -20.72 -5.92 -5.68
N ARG A 46 -19.77 -5.22 -6.32
CA ARG A 46 -19.83 -4.92 -7.74
C ARG A 46 -18.48 -4.98 -8.43
N GLU A 47 -18.50 -5.35 -9.70
CA GLU A 47 -17.35 -5.23 -10.59
C GLU A 47 -17.76 -4.64 -11.94
N LYS A 48 -16.80 -3.98 -12.59
CA LYS A 48 -17.00 -3.42 -13.93
C LYS A 48 -16.97 -4.55 -14.95
N ARG A 49 -18.01 -4.67 -15.76
CA ARG A 49 -18.12 -5.74 -16.76
C ARG A 49 -16.99 -5.66 -17.80
N ALA A 50 -16.17 -6.70 -17.91
CA ALA A 50 -15.14 -6.77 -18.95
C ALA A 50 -15.79 -6.80 -20.34
N GLY A 51 -15.39 -5.89 -21.23
CA GLY A 51 -15.88 -5.80 -22.61
C GLY A 51 -17.28 -5.17 -22.80
N GLY A 52 -17.91 -4.66 -21.75
CA GLY A 52 -19.31 -4.19 -21.76
C GLY A 52 -19.53 -2.71 -21.41
N GLY A 53 -18.55 -1.81 -21.62
CA GLY A 53 -18.71 -0.38 -21.38
C GLY A 53 -18.68 0.03 -19.89
N ASN A 54 -19.51 1.00 -19.50
CA ASN A 54 -19.57 1.57 -18.14
C ASN A 54 -20.60 0.87 -17.22
N GLU A 55 -21.00 -0.35 -17.55
CA GLU A 55 -21.98 -1.12 -16.77
C GLU A 55 -21.30 -1.94 -15.66
N TYR A 56 -21.92 -1.97 -14.48
CA TYR A 56 -21.50 -2.79 -13.35
C TYR A 56 -22.37 -4.03 -13.23
N VAL A 57 -21.74 -5.15 -12.86
CA VAL A 57 -22.40 -6.38 -12.42
C VAL A 57 -22.40 -6.38 -10.90
N TYR A 58 -23.52 -6.77 -10.29
CA TYR A 58 -23.74 -6.80 -8.85
C TYR A 58 -24.03 -8.24 -8.40
N TRP A 59 -23.54 -8.61 -7.22
CA TRP A 59 -23.83 -9.88 -6.54
C TRP A 59 -23.95 -9.69 -5.03
N LEU A 60 -24.59 -10.63 -4.32
CA LEU A 60 -24.68 -10.58 -2.85
C LEU A 60 -23.31 -10.80 -2.22
N ALA A 61 -22.94 -9.96 -1.26
CA ALA A 61 -21.71 -10.13 -0.49
C ALA A 61 -21.76 -11.44 0.31
N ARG A 62 -20.62 -12.10 0.47
CA ARG A 62 -20.50 -13.44 1.06
C ARG A 62 -21.07 -13.55 2.49
N ALA A 63 -21.11 -12.45 3.23
CA ALA A 63 -21.67 -12.36 4.58
C ALA A 63 -23.21 -12.19 4.61
N ALA A 64 -23.84 -11.85 3.48
CA ALA A 64 -25.27 -11.61 3.34
C ALA A 64 -26.03 -12.77 2.68
N GLN A 65 -25.35 -13.86 2.29
CA GLN A 65 -26.03 -15.08 1.84
C GLN A 65 -26.70 -15.78 3.03
N PRO A 66 -28.04 -15.92 3.05
CA PRO A 66 -28.69 -16.78 4.03
C PRO A 66 -28.17 -18.20 3.82
N ALA A 67 -27.48 -18.74 4.83
CA ALA A 67 -26.94 -20.08 4.81
C ALA A 67 -28.08 -21.11 4.85
N THR A 68 -28.63 -21.46 3.70
CA THR A 68 -29.31 -22.75 3.53
C THR A 68 -28.23 -23.79 3.25
N PRO A 69 -27.98 -24.76 4.16
CA PRO A 69 -27.06 -25.85 3.88
C PRO A 69 -27.72 -26.77 2.86
N ALA A 70 -27.37 -26.60 1.58
CA ALA A 70 -27.63 -27.61 0.58
C ALA A 70 -26.67 -28.78 0.82
N LEU A 71 -27.19 -29.84 1.45
CA LEU A 71 -26.57 -31.16 1.40
C LEU A 71 -26.59 -31.61 -0.07
N VAL A 72 -25.51 -31.35 -0.79
CA VAL A 72 -25.30 -31.96 -2.10
C VAL A 72 -24.94 -33.41 -1.84
N SER A 73 -25.95 -34.29 -1.88
CA SER A 73 -25.74 -35.71 -2.13
C SER A 73 -24.91 -35.83 -3.41
N ILE A 74 -23.73 -36.42 -3.31
CA ILE A 74 -22.91 -36.81 -4.45
C ILE A 74 -23.68 -37.92 -5.16
N GLY A 75 -24.54 -37.53 -6.10
CA GLY A 75 -25.13 -38.44 -7.06
C GLY A 75 -24.02 -38.99 -7.96
N LEU A 76 -23.98 -40.31 -8.09
CA LEU A 76 -23.15 -41.06 -9.02
C LEU A 76 -23.14 -40.37 -10.40
N VAL A 77 -22.04 -39.72 -10.75
CA VAL A 77 -21.79 -39.22 -12.11
C VAL A 77 -21.25 -40.37 -12.94
N GLU A 78 -22.14 -41.25 -13.41
CA GLU A 78 -21.86 -42.04 -14.61
C GLU A 78 -22.11 -41.15 -15.82
N LYS A 79 -21.09 -40.38 -16.22
CA LYS A 79 -21.04 -39.80 -17.57
C LYS A 79 -19.60 -39.61 -18.01
N SER A 80 -19.18 -40.52 -18.90
CA SER A 80 -18.03 -40.48 -19.81
C SER A 80 -16.95 -39.46 -19.48
N LEU A 81 -15.89 -39.92 -18.80
CA LEU A 81 -14.60 -39.25 -18.82
C LEU A 81 -13.94 -39.56 -20.17
N ASP A 82 -13.59 -38.52 -20.93
CA ASP A 82 -12.70 -38.65 -22.09
C ASP A 82 -11.45 -39.45 -21.68
N PRO A 83 -11.06 -40.50 -22.42
CA PRO A 83 -9.89 -41.33 -22.07
C PRO A 83 -8.56 -40.58 -22.14
N ASN A 84 -8.57 -39.33 -22.65
CA ASN A 84 -7.44 -38.41 -22.71
C ASN A 84 -7.53 -37.25 -21.72
N ALA A 85 -8.46 -37.27 -20.75
CA ALA A 85 -8.39 -36.38 -19.60
C ALA A 85 -7.16 -36.79 -18.77
N GLY A 86 -6.01 -36.20 -19.12
CA GLY A 86 -4.73 -36.49 -18.47
C GLY A 86 -4.91 -36.42 -16.96
N VAL A 87 -4.55 -37.51 -16.28
CA VAL A 87 -4.65 -37.61 -14.82
C VAL A 87 -3.91 -36.40 -14.25
N ILE A 88 -4.67 -35.45 -13.72
CA ILE A 88 -4.11 -34.28 -13.04
C ILE A 88 -3.36 -34.84 -11.84
N ASP A 89 -2.04 -34.80 -11.91
CA ASP A 89 -1.20 -35.21 -10.79
C ASP A 89 -1.28 -34.14 -9.70
N VAL A 90 -2.32 -34.26 -8.89
CA VAL A 90 -2.62 -33.36 -7.76
C VAL A 90 -1.46 -33.34 -6.77
N ALA A 91 -0.76 -34.46 -6.59
CA ALA A 91 0.38 -34.55 -5.68
C ALA A 91 1.55 -33.69 -6.19
N ARG A 92 1.85 -33.73 -7.50
CA ARG A 92 2.85 -32.85 -8.11
C ARG A 92 2.46 -31.38 -8.01
N ILE A 93 1.21 -31.03 -8.32
CA ILE A 93 0.73 -29.64 -8.21
C ILE A 93 0.87 -29.11 -6.78
N ILE A 94 0.50 -29.93 -5.77
CA ILE A 94 0.66 -29.56 -4.36
C ILE A 94 2.13 -29.38 -3.99
N ALA A 95 3.02 -30.25 -4.49
CA ALA A 95 4.46 -30.13 -4.24
C ALA A 95 5.04 -28.83 -4.85
N ASP A 96 4.67 -28.53 -6.09
CA ASP A 96 5.11 -27.32 -6.79
C ASP A 96 4.60 -26.05 -6.11
N LEU A 97 3.32 -26.02 -5.71
CA LEU A 97 2.74 -24.90 -4.96
C LEU A 97 3.41 -24.72 -3.60
N ARG A 98 3.78 -25.79 -2.89
CA ARG A 98 4.51 -25.70 -1.61
C ARG A 98 5.91 -25.13 -1.82
N ALA A 99 6.61 -25.58 -2.85
CA ALA A 99 7.93 -25.05 -3.20
C ALA A 99 7.85 -23.56 -3.58
N GLU A 100 6.80 -23.17 -4.31
CA GLU A 100 6.55 -21.78 -4.67
C GLU A 100 6.26 -20.90 -3.46
N VAL A 101 5.39 -21.37 -2.54
CA VAL A 101 5.09 -20.65 -1.29
C VAL A 101 6.34 -20.46 -0.44
N GLU A 102 7.19 -21.48 -0.34
CA GLU A 102 8.46 -21.38 0.39
C GLU A 102 9.36 -20.32 -0.24
N ARG A 103 9.53 -20.35 -1.58
CA ARG A 103 10.34 -19.35 -2.30
C ARG A 103 9.80 -17.93 -2.10
N LEU A 104 8.50 -17.73 -2.26
CA LEU A 104 7.86 -16.43 -2.08
C LEU A 104 7.95 -15.93 -0.63
N THR A 105 7.92 -16.83 0.34
CA THR A 105 8.09 -16.48 1.76
C THR A 105 9.49 -15.94 2.01
N VAL A 106 10.53 -16.63 1.52
CA VAL A 106 11.93 -16.17 1.61
C VAL A 106 12.13 -14.82 0.92
N GLU A 107 11.57 -14.65 -0.28
CA GLU A 107 11.69 -13.39 -1.02
C GLU A 107 10.99 -12.23 -0.29
N ARG A 108 9.79 -12.47 0.25
CA ARG A 108 9.04 -11.50 1.04
C ARG A 108 9.82 -11.09 2.28
N ASP A 109 10.42 -12.04 2.99
CA ASP A 109 11.18 -11.75 4.21
C ASP A 109 12.43 -10.90 3.90
N ALA A 110 13.15 -11.21 2.81
CA ALA A 110 14.28 -10.41 2.35
C ALA A 110 13.86 -9.01 1.88
N ALA A 111 12.69 -8.87 1.25
CA ALA A 111 12.14 -7.56 0.87
C ALA A 111 11.73 -6.75 2.10
N GLN A 112 11.08 -7.39 3.08
CA GLN A 112 10.64 -6.75 4.32
C GLN A 112 11.85 -6.24 5.13
N GLN A 113 12.90 -7.06 5.28
CA GLN A 113 14.12 -6.66 5.97
C GLN A 113 14.79 -5.44 5.32
N ARG A 114 14.83 -5.38 3.98
CA ARG A 114 15.35 -4.22 3.25
C ARG A 114 14.48 -2.98 3.48
N ALA A 115 13.16 -3.13 3.44
CA ALA A 115 12.23 -2.03 3.70
C ALA A 115 12.41 -1.48 5.13
N ASP A 116 12.55 -2.35 6.14
CA ASP A 116 12.79 -1.94 7.52
C ASP A 116 14.13 -1.21 7.68
N THR A 117 15.17 -1.70 7.01
CA THR A 117 16.48 -1.03 6.97
C THR A 117 16.36 0.38 6.37
N TRP A 118 15.64 0.52 5.25
CA TRP A 118 15.44 1.82 4.61
C TRP A 118 14.61 2.77 5.48
N ARG A 119 13.54 2.29 6.10
CA ARG A 119 12.73 3.09 7.05
C ARG A 119 13.59 3.59 8.22
N ALA A 120 14.41 2.72 8.80
CA ALA A 120 15.32 3.09 9.88
C ALA A 120 16.36 4.14 9.43
N ASN A 121 16.93 3.97 8.25
CA ASN A 121 17.89 4.93 7.68
C ASN A 121 17.23 6.29 7.42
N THR A 122 16.02 6.32 6.86
CA THR A 122 15.27 7.55 6.62
C THR A 122 14.96 8.27 7.93
N ALA A 123 14.45 7.56 8.94
CA ALA A 123 14.17 8.14 10.25
C ALA A 123 15.44 8.73 10.91
N ALA A 124 16.58 8.04 10.77
CA ALA A 124 17.86 8.54 11.28
C ALA A 124 18.34 9.80 10.52
N LEU A 125 18.11 9.88 9.21
CA LEU A 125 18.43 11.06 8.41
C LEU A 125 17.51 12.24 8.73
N GLU A 126 16.22 12.02 8.93
CA GLU A 126 15.25 13.05 9.33
C GLU A 126 15.62 13.63 10.70
N ALA A 127 15.83 12.77 11.71
CA ALA A 127 16.25 13.21 13.03
C ALA A 127 17.55 14.03 12.98
N ARG A 128 18.46 13.67 12.07
CA ARG A 128 19.70 14.41 11.86
C ARG A 128 19.49 15.75 11.16
N ILE A 129 18.58 15.83 10.19
CA ILE A 129 18.21 17.10 9.56
C ILE A 129 17.60 18.02 10.61
N ASP A 130 16.71 17.53 11.45
CA ASP A 130 16.13 18.28 12.56
C ASP A 130 17.20 18.73 13.56
N GLU A 131 18.12 17.82 13.93
CA GLU A 131 19.28 18.15 14.76
C GLU A 131 20.11 19.24 14.11
N LEU A 132 20.28 19.27 12.78
CA LEU A 132 21.09 20.24 12.06
C LEU A 132 20.37 21.56 11.72
N THR A 133 19.04 21.56 11.64
CA THR A 133 18.23 22.73 11.23
C THR A 133 17.54 23.43 12.41
N LEU A 134 16.91 22.68 13.33
CA LEU A 134 16.08 23.24 14.39
C LEU A 134 16.87 23.49 15.67
N GLY A 135 17.75 22.56 16.07
CA GLY A 135 18.45 22.64 17.36
C GLY A 135 17.52 22.64 18.58
N PRO A 136 18.06 22.90 19.79
CA PRO A 136 17.22 22.99 20.98
C PRO A 136 16.19 24.11 20.81
N VAL A 137 14.97 23.89 21.31
CA VAL A 137 13.86 24.84 21.22
C VAL A 137 14.30 26.20 21.78
N GLY A 138 14.25 27.25 20.94
CA GLY A 138 14.66 28.62 21.29
C GLY A 138 16.14 28.96 21.02
N ALA A 139 16.96 28.02 20.58
CA ALA A 139 18.32 28.33 20.12
C ALA A 139 18.24 29.16 18.83
N ARG A 140 18.89 30.34 18.80
CA ARG A 140 19.24 30.97 17.52
C ARG A 140 20.07 29.95 16.73
N ALA A 141 19.66 29.67 15.50
CA ALA A 141 20.26 28.62 14.67
C ALA A 141 21.80 28.73 14.69
N PRO A 142 22.54 27.62 14.83
CA PRO A 142 23.99 27.66 14.87
C PRO A 142 24.55 28.22 13.56
N LEU A 143 25.57 29.06 13.69
CA LEU A 143 26.06 29.91 12.60
C LEU A 143 26.85 29.14 11.54
N PHE A 144 27.40 27.95 11.84
CA PHE A 144 28.26 27.22 10.90
C PHE A 144 28.09 25.70 11.03
N VAL A 145 28.20 24.98 9.90
CA VAL A 145 28.13 23.52 9.85
C VAL A 145 29.32 22.97 9.06
N THR A 146 30.01 21.97 9.61
CA THR A 146 31.04 21.22 8.88
C THR A 146 30.45 19.93 8.33
N ILE A 147 30.62 19.66 7.03
CA ILE A 147 30.15 18.45 6.33
C ILE A 147 31.36 17.77 5.66
N GLY A 148 31.54 16.47 5.88
CA GLY A 148 32.53 15.65 5.18
C GLY A 148 31.88 14.38 4.63
N ARG A 149 32.63 13.58 3.87
CA ARG A 149 32.13 12.37 3.22
C ARG A 149 31.83 11.26 4.21
N TYR A 150 32.69 11.07 5.20
CA TYR A 150 32.65 9.93 6.12
C TYR A 150 32.35 10.35 7.57
N CYS A 151 32.71 11.57 7.93
CA CYS A 151 32.52 12.13 9.25
C CYS A 151 31.10 12.64 9.41
N LYS A 152 30.64 12.64 10.66
CA LYS A 152 29.33 13.19 10.98
C LYS A 152 29.34 14.72 10.79
N PRO A 153 28.37 15.31 10.04
CA PRO A 153 28.06 16.73 10.13
C PRO A 153 28.01 17.23 11.57
N ARG A 154 28.53 18.43 11.81
CA ARG A 154 28.57 19.05 13.14
C ARG A 154 28.38 20.55 13.06
N ARG A 155 27.63 21.08 14.02
CA ARG A 155 27.35 22.51 14.21
C ARG A 155 28.43 23.20 15.04
N HIS A 156 28.65 24.47 14.76
CA HIS A 156 29.63 25.30 15.43
C HIS A 156 29.06 26.69 15.70
N ALA A 157 29.46 27.27 16.84
CA ALA A 157 29.06 28.61 17.22
C ALA A 157 29.83 29.73 16.48
N SER A 158 30.95 29.40 15.82
CA SER A 158 31.78 30.36 15.09
C SER A 158 32.50 29.71 13.91
N LEU A 159 32.87 30.53 12.91
CA LEU A 159 33.60 30.11 11.71
C LEU A 159 34.93 29.45 12.09
N GLU A 160 35.67 30.07 13.01
CA GLU A 160 36.97 29.59 13.46
C GLU A 160 36.90 28.17 14.05
N LYS A 161 35.86 27.86 14.84
CA LYS A 161 35.64 26.52 15.40
C LYS A 161 35.33 25.51 14.29
N ALA A 162 34.53 25.91 13.30
CA ALA A 162 34.21 25.07 12.16
C ALA A 162 35.45 24.77 11.30
N GLN A 163 36.24 25.79 10.98
CA GLN A 163 37.50 25.67 10.26
C GLN A 163 38.49 24.78 11.01
N ARG A 164 38.68 24.99 12.32
CA ARG A 164 39.56 24.17 13.15
C ARG A 164 39.19 22.69 13.09
N ARG A 165 37.89 22.35 13.15
CA ARG A 165 37.43 20.97 13.00
C ARG A 165 37.70 20.45 11.59
N GLY A 166 37.37 21.22 10.55
CA GLY A 166 37.59 20.83 9.15
C GLY A 166 39.06 20.51 8.90
N SER A 167 39.96 21.41 9.30
CA SER A 167 41.41 21.19 9.21
C SER A 167 41.87 19.96 9.99
N ALA A 168 41.33 19.73 11.19
CA ALA A 168 41.70 18.55 11.99
C ALA A 168 41.28 17.24 11.30
N LEU A 169 40.09 17.18 10.69
CA LEU A 169 39.62 16.00 9.99
C LEU A 169 40.48 15.66 8.78
N VAL A 170 40.78 16.66 7.95
CA VAL A 170 41.64 16.50 6.77
C VAL A 170 43.07 16.11 7.17
N ARG A 171 43.65 16.78 8.17
CA ARG A 171 45.00 16.44 8.68
C ARG A 171 45.10 15.04 9.26
N SER A 172 44.00 14.52 9.80
CA SER A 172 43.95 13.15 10.35
C SER A 172 43.62 12.08 9.30
N GLU A 173 43.58 12.43 8.01
CA GLU A 173 43.22 11.56 6.88
C GLU A 173 41.84 10.88 7.01
N LYS A 174 40.99 11.38 7.92
CA LYS A 174 39.60 10.93 8.07
C LYS A 174 38.71 11.41 6.92
N GLU A 175 39.14 12.49 6.27
CA GLU A 175 38.44 13.14 5.17
C GLU A 175 39.44 13.61 4.14
N SER A 176 39.12 13.45 2.86
CA SER A 176 39.85 14.12 1.77
C SER A 176 39.42 15.59 1.64
N GLU A 177 38.20 15.91 2.03
CA GLU A 177 37.61 17.23 1.91
C GLU A 177 36.55 17.44 3.00
N VAL A 178 36.48 18.65 3.56
CA VAL A 178 35.42 19.06 4.49
C VAL A 178 34.90 20.42 4.08
N LEU A 179 33.60 20.50 3.81
CA LEU A 179 32.90 21.74 3.54
C LEU A 179 32.56 22.45 4.87
N VAL A 180 32.94 23.71 4.97
CA VAL A 180 32.50 24.61 6.06
C VAL A 180 31.41 25.50 5.51
N LEU A 181 30.17 25.23 5.90
CA LEU A 181 29.00 25.92 5.40
C LEU A 181 28.55 27.01 6.35
N GLU A 182 28.18 28.12 5.74
CA GLU A 182 27.63 29.30 6.39
C GLU A 182 26.19 29.51 5.88
N PRO A 183 25.16 29.47 6.74
CA PRO A 183 23.78 29.70 6.32
C PRO A 183 23.61 31.17 5.90
N VAL A 184 23.08 31.43 4.71
CA VAL A 184 22.86 32.82 4.22
C VAL A 184 21.49 33.39 4.61
N GLY A 185 20.60 32.54 5.13
CA GLY A 185 19.26 32.88 5.58
C GLY A 185 18.50 31.62 5.98
N ARG A 186 17.26 31.77 6.45
CA ARG A 186 16.36 30.65 6.79
C ARG A 186 14.98 30.88 6.20
N ILE A 187 14.31 29.79 5.83
CA ILE A 187 12.89 29.79 5.44
C ILE A 187 12.12 29.06 6.53
N VAL A 188 11.03 29.66 6.99
CA VAL A 188 10.13 29.08 8.00
C VAL A 188 8.77 28.75 7.39
N ARG A 189 7.98 27.91 8.07
CA ARG A 189 6.62 27.56 7.63
C ARG A 189 5.80 28.84 7.41
N GLY A 190 5.10 28.93 6.28
CA GLY A 190 4.52 30.19 5.79
C GLY A 190 5.39 30.93 4.77
N THR A 191 6.37 30.24 4.17
CA THR A 191 7.21 30.71 3.04
C THR A 191 7.94 32.04 3.27
N GLN A 192 8.21 32.40 4.53
CA GLN A 192 8.90 33.64 4.86
C GLN A 192 10.41 33.45 4.81
N TRP A 193 11.08 34.16 3.90
CA TRP A 193 12.53 34.32 3.93
C TRP A 193 12.92 35.22 5.10
N MET A 194 13.79 34.71 5.97
CA MET A 194 14.43 35.50 7.00
C MET A 194 15.92 35.59 6.64
N PRO A 195 16.42 36.79 6.28
CA PRO A 195 17.85 36.99 6.14
C PRO A 195 18.53 36.75 7.48
N ARG A 196 19.85 36.58 7.42
CA ARG A 196 20.68 36.31 8.58
C ARG A 196 20.68 37.43 9.62
#